data_AF-A0A7L3NBU9-F1
#
_entry.id   AF-A0A7L3NBU9-F1
#
_cell.length_a   1.000
_cell.length_b   1.000
_cell.length_c   1.000
_cell.angle_alpha   90.00
_cell.angle_beta   90.00
_cell.angle_gamma   90.00
#
_symmetry.space_group_name_H-M   'P 1'
#
loop_
_entity.id
_entity.type
_entity.pdbx_description
1 polymer ?
#
loop_
_entity_poly.entity_id
_entity_poly.type
_entity_poly.pdbx_seq_one_letter_code
_entity_poly.pdbx_strand_id
1 'polypeptide(L)'
;TEITEKLEEVVRIWIKQIRQILVESEQMRREADDVGPSAELEYWKTRMSSFNSLLEEIKSSRVKKIISILQAARSKTLKQWKELDGSVTIAANEAKDNVRYLYTLEKYFGLLAKASPVMMEHIPSLMNTVSMIYCVSPHYNTSERMTSLLLKITNQMINTCKTYLHEG
;
A
#
# COMPACT_ATOMS: atom_id res chain seq x y z
N THR A 1 -8.55 -39.67 -1.63
CA THR A 1 -8.51 -39.82 -3.10
C THR A 1 -7.37 -38.99 -3.64
N GLU A 2 -6.54 -39.57 -4.49
CA GLU A 2 -5.31 -38.96 -5.07
C GLU A 2 -5.54 -37.53 -5.63
N ILE A 3 -6.71 -37.26 -6.20
CA ILE A 3 -7.07 -35.94 -6.74
C ILE A 3 -7.10 -34.87 -5.64
N THR A 4 -7.64 -35.20 -4.46
CA THR A 4 -7.73 -34.26 -3.33
C THR A 4 -6.34 -33.88 -2.84
N GLU A 5 -5.43 -34.86 -2.73
CA GLU A 5 -4.04 -34.63 -2.31
C GLU A 5 -3.28 -33.73 -3.28
N LYS A 6 -3.46 -33.93 -4.59
CA LYS A 6 -2.87 -33.05 -5.63
C LYS A 6 -3.41 -31.62 -5.52
N LEU A 7 -4.71 -31.45 -5.29
CA LEU A 7 -5.31 -30.11 -5.10
C LEU A 7 -4.82 -29.45 -3.80
N GLU A 8 -4.62 -30.21 -2.73
CA GLU A 8 -4.03 -29.70 -1.49
C GLU A 8 -2.60 -29.20 -1.69
N GLU A 9 -1.78 -29.90 -2.47
CA GLU A 9 -0.42 -29.45 -2.82
C GLU A 9 -0.47 -28.11 -3.57
N VAL A 10 -1.34 -28.00 -4.58
CA VAL A 10 -1.52 -26.76 -5.33
C VAL A 10 -1.92 -25.60 -4.42
N VAL A 11 -2.88 -25.81 -3.51
CA VAL A 11 -3.32 -24.77 -2.58
C VAL A 11 -2.21 -24.43 -1.57
N ARG A 12 -1.40 -25.40 -1.12
CA ARG A 12 -0.23 -25.13 -0.25
C ARG A 12 0.80 -24.26 -0.95
N ILE A 13 1.04 -24.47 -2.24
CA ILE A 13 1.92 -23.62 -3.04
C ILE A 13 1.37 -22.19 -3.12
N TRP A 14 0.08 -22.03 -3.43
CA TRP A 14 -0.55 -20.70 -3.45
C TRP A 14 -0.47 -20.00 -2.10
N ILE A 15 -0.73 -20.73 -1.02
CA ILE A 15 -0.61 -20.21 0.34
C ILE A 15 0.80 -19.67 0.60
N LYS A 16 1.84 -20.43 0.23
CA LYS A 16 3.23 -20.01 0.40
C LYS A 16 3.55 -18.74 -0.40
N GLN A 17 3.13 -18.70 -1.67
CA GLN A 17 3.39 -17.56 -2.56
C GLN A 17 2.70 -16.28 -2.07
N ILE A 18 1.42 -16.37 -1.69
CA ILE A 18 0.66 -15.21 -1.23
C ILE A 18 1.18 -14.72 0.14
N ARG A 19 1.59 -15.62 1.05
CA ARG A 19 2.26 -15.20 2.30
C ARG A 19 3.54 -14.44 2.01
N GLN A 20 4.33 -14.90 1.05
CA GLN A 20 5.56 -14.20 0.68
C GLN A 20 5.26 -12.77 0.21
N ILE A 21 4.24 -12.59 -0.66
CA ILE A 21 3.79 -11.28 -1.12
C ILE A 21 3.36 -10.40 0.06
N LEU A 22 2.58 -10.93 1.01
CA LEU A 22 2.15 -10.19 2.20
C LEU A 22 3.36 -9.73 3.03
N VAL A 23 4.30 -10.63 3.32
CA VAL A 23 5.51 -10.31 4.10
C VAL A 23 6.38 -9.28 3.40
N GLU A 24 6.67 -9.45 2.11
CA GLU A 24 7.44 -8.49 1.31
C GLU A 24 6.78 -7.12 1.28
N SER A 25 5.44 -7.08 1.25
CA SER A 25 4.71 -5.84 1.27
C SER A 25 4.85 -5.09 2.61
N GLU A 26 5.00 -5.80 3.72
CA GLU A 26 5.11 -5.19 5.07
C GLU A 26 6.55 -4.77 5.42
N GLN A 27 7.55 -5.17 4.62
CA GLN A 27 8.94 -4.81 4.88
C GLN A 27 9.17 -3.29 4.78
N MET A 28 9.99 -2.78 5.69
CA MET A 28 10.44 -1.38 5.64
C MET A 28 11.15 -1.10 4.31
N ARG A 29 10.66 -0.09 3.59
CA ARG A 29 11.25 0.34 2.34
C ARG A 29 12.56 1.07 2.61
N ARG A 30 13.61 0.69 1.89
CA ARG A 30 14.82 1.51 1.74
C ARG A 30 14.63 2.40 0.52
N GLU A 31 14.20 3.62 0.75
CA GLU A 31 14.04 4.62 -0.30
C GLU A 31 15.27 5.54 -0.31
N ALA A 32 15.59 6.10 -1.47
CA ALA A 32 16.65 7.10 -1.57
C ALA A 32 16.20 8.41 -0.92
N ASP A 33 17.14 9.19 -0.40
CA ASP A 33 16.86 10.43 0.33
C ASP A 33 16.23 11.53 -0.56
N ASP A 34 16.31 11.41 -1.88
CA ASP A 34 15.78 12.38 -2.84
C ASP A 34 14.31 12.13 -3.26
N VAL A 35 13.69 11.06 -2.73
CA VAL A 35 12.33 10.68 -3.10
C VAL A 35 11.31 11.68 -2.55
N GLY A 36 10.59 12.35 -3.45
CA GLY A 36 9.53 13.30 -3.10
C GLY A 36 8.21 12.66 -2.63
N PRO A 37 7.27 13.44 -2.08
CA PRO A 37 6.06 12.92 -1.46
C PRO A 37 5.07 12.30 -2.48
N SER A 38 5.13 12.66 -3.76
CA SER A 38 4.35 12.00 -4.82
C SER A 38 4.64 10.49 -4.93
N ALA A 39 5.88 10.07 -4.65
CA ALA A 39 6.26 8.67 -4.69
C ALA A 39 5.56 7.85 -3.59
N GLU A 40 5.22 8.48 -2.45
CA GLU A 40 4.44 7.82 -1.40
C GLU A 40 3.04 7.47 -1.92
N LEU A 41 2.37 8.41 -2.60
CA LEU A 41 1.06 8.16 -3.19
C LEU A 41 1.12 7.09 -4.29
N GLU A 42 2.12 7.15 -5.18
CA GLU A 42 2.29 6.15 -6.25
C GLU A 42 2.60 4.75 -5.71
N TYR A 43 3.35 4.65 -4.62
CA TYR A 43 3.56 3.38 -3.92
C TYR A 43 2.23 2.79 -3.45
N TRP A 44 1.39 3.57 -2.77
CA TRP A 44 0.10 3.08 -2.28
C TRP A 44 -0.87 2.74 -3.41
N LYS A 45 -0.85 3.50 -4.52
CA LYS A 45 -1.61 3.17 -5.74
C LYS A 45 -1.17 1.84 -6.34
N THR A 46 0.14 1.62 -6.44
CA THR A 46 0.71 0.36 -6.96
C THR A 46 0.34 -0.80 -6.05
N ARG A 47 0.50 -0.65 -4.74
CA ARG A 47 0.11 -1.65 -3.74
C ARG A 47 -1.38 -2.00 -3.82
N MET A 48 -2.24 -0.99 -3.92
CA MET A 48 -3.69 -1.16 -4.09
C MET A 48 -4.00 -1.97 -5.36
N SER A 49 -3.38 -1.61 -6.49
CA SER A 49 -3.54 -2.33 -7.76
C SER A 49 -3.14 -3.81 -7.66
N SER A 50 -1.99 -4.09 -7.05
CA SER A 50 -1.49 -5.45 -6.86
C SER A 50 -2.42 -6.30 -5.99
N PHE A 51 -2.87 -5.78 -4.84
CA PHE A 51 -3.76 -6.53 -3.95
C PHE A 51 -5.17 -6.68 -4.52
N ASN A 52 -5.68 -5.69 -5.27
CA ASN A 52 -6.95 -5.84 -5.99
C ASN A 52 -6.85 -6.94 -7.05
N SER A 53 -5.77 -6.97 -7.83
CA SER A 53 -5.53 -8.02 -8.82
C SER A 53 -5.46 -9.40 -8.17
N LEU A 54 -4.77 -9.51 -7.02
CA LEU A 54 -4.70 -10.74 -6.26
C LEU A 54 -6.08 -11.18 -5.71
N LEU A 55 -6.90 -10.24 -5.23
CA LEU A 55 -8.26 -10.53 -4.80
C LEU A 55 -9.14 -11.05 -5.95
N GLU A 56 -9.00 -10.49 -7.15
CA GLU A 56 -9.71 -10.98 -8.33
C GLU A 56 -9.29 -12.42 -8.69
N GLU A 57 -7.99 -12.73 -8.63
CA GLU A 57 -7.47 -14.09 -8.85
C GLU A 57 -7.99 -15.09 -7.81
N ILE A 58 -7.99 -14.71 -6.53
CA ILE A 58 -8.54 -15.53 -5.43
C ILE A 58 -10.05 -15.78 -5.65
N LYS A 59 -10.78 -14.78 -6.16
CA LYS A 59 -12.21 -14.87 -6.46
C LYS A 59 -12.52 -15.52 -7.80
N SER A 60 -11.51 -15.89 -8.59
CA SER A 60 -11.69 -16.51 -9.89
C SER A 60 -12.48 -17.82 -9.80
N SER A 61 -13.22 -18.14 -10.86
CA SER A 61 -14.04 -19.36 -10.91
C SER A 61 -13.20 -20.62 -10.75
N ARG A 62 -11.97 -20.63 -11.26
CA ARG A 62 -11.00 -21.72 -11.12
C ARG A 62 -10.63 -21.98 -9.66
N VAL A 63 -10.24 -20.93 -8.93
CA VAL A 63 -9.87 -21.04 -7.51
C VAL A 63 -11.08 -21.48 -6.68
N LYS A 64 -12.24 -20.85 -6.88
CA LYS A 64 -13.49 -21.22 -6.19
C LYS A 64 -13.86 -22.70 -6.37
N LYS A 65 -13.72 -23.24 -7.58
CA LYS A 65 -13.99 -24.67 -7.86
C LYS A 65 -13.05 -25.57 -7.05
N ILE A 66 -11.74 -25.29 -7.05
CA ILE A 66 -10.75 -26.08 -6.31
C ILE A 66 -11.03 -26.04 -4.80
N ILE A 67 -11.30 -24.85 -4.25
CA ILE A 67 -11.64 -24.69 -2.83
C ILE A 67 -12.94 -25.42 -2.48
N SER A 68 -13.94 -25.41 -3.37
CA SER A 68 -15.21 -26.14 -3.16
C SER A 68 -15.02 -27.65 -3.11
N ILE A 69 -14.15 -28.20 -3.97
CA ILE A 69 -13.81 -29.64 -3.94
C ILE A 69 -13.13 -29.99 -2.62
N LEU A 70 -12.13 -29.19 -2.19
CA LEU A 70 -11.45 -29.38 -0.92
C LEU A 70 -12.40 -29.25 0.28
N GLN A 71 -13.41 -28.38 0.18
CA GLN A 71 -14.48 -28.22 1.17
C GLN A 71 -15.37 -29.47 1.27
N ALA A 72 -15.79 -30.04 0.15
CA ALA A 72 -16.52 -31.31 0.14
C ALA A 72 -15.68 -32.45 0.74
N ALA A 73 -14.36 -32.44 0.50
CA ALA A 73 -13.42 -33.40 1.07
C ALA A 73 -13.01 -33.11 2.54
N ARG A 74 -13.51 -32.02 3.15
CA ARG A 74 -13.17 -31.59 4.53
C ARG A 74 -11.66 -31.44 4.77
N SER A 75 -10.93 -30.94 3.77
CA SER A 75 -9.49 -30.73 3.85
C SER A 75 -9.08 -29.78 4.98
N LYS A 76 -8.00 -30.13 5.70
CA LYS A 76 -7.42 -29.29 6.76
C LYS A 76 -6.78 -28.01 6.20
N THR A 77 -6.38 -27.99 4.93
CA THR A 77 -5.75 -26.85 4.24
C THR A 77 -6.68 -25.63 4.14
N LEU A 78 -8.00 -25.86 4.19
CA LEU A 78 -9.00 -24.79 4.10
C LEU A 78 -8.90 -23.76 5.23
N LYS A 79 -8.45 -24.17 6.42
CA LYS A 79 -8.26 -23.24 7.54
C LYS A 79 -7.20 -22.19 7.18
N GLN A 80 -6.05 -22.66 6.71
CA GLN A 80 -4.94 -21.81 6.29
C GLN A 80 -5.30 -20.93 5.10
N TRP A 81 -6.09 -21.45 4.16
CA TRP A 81 -6.59 -20.69 3.02
C TRP A 81 -7.50 -19.54 3.45
N LYS A 82 -8.46 -19.79 4.36
CA LYS A 82 -9.37 -18.75 4.87
C LYS A 82 -8.64 -17.64 5.62
N GLU A 83 -7.68 -18.00 6.46
CA GLU A 83 -6.83 -17.02 7.16
C GLU A 83 -6.09 -16.12 6.17
N LEU A 84 -5.51 -16.73 5.12
CA LEU A 84 -4.79 -16.01 4.07
C LEU A 84 -5.70 -15.08 3.26
N ASP A 85 -6.88 -15.55 2.84
CA ASP A 85 -7.88 -14.75 2.12
C ASP A 85 -8.32 -13.53 2.95
N GLY A 86 -8.48 -13.73 4.26
CA GLY A 86 -8.72 -12.65 5.22
C GLY A 86 -7.57 -11.63 5.26
N SER A 87 -6.32 -12.09 5.39
CA SER A 87 -5.14 -11.21 5.39
C SER A 87 -5.01 -10.41 4.09
N VAL A 88 -5.24 -11.03 2.93
CA VAL A 88 -5.22 -10.33 1.63
C VAL A 88 -6.33 -9.27 1.57
N THR A 89 -7.53 -9.58 2.06
CA THR A 89 -8.64 -8.63 2.11
C THR A 89 -8.32 -7.42 3.01
N ILE A 90 -7.69 -7.65 4.17
CA ILE A 90 -7.25 -6.57 5.06
C ILE A 90 -6.21 -5.69 4.36
N ALA A 91 -5.18 -6.29 3.75
CA ALA A 91 -4.12 -5.56 3.06
C ALA A 91 -4.64 -4.75 1.86
N ALA A 92 -5.63 -5.27 1.12
CA ALA A 92 -6.28 -4.55 0.02
C ALA A 92 -7.07 -3.32 0.52
N ASN A 93 -7.83 -3.49 1.61
CA ASN A 93 -8.60 -2.40 2.20
C ASN A 93 -7.69 -1.32 2.78
N GLU A 94 -6.62 -1.72 3.48
CA GLU A 94 -5.59 -0.80 3.95
C GLU A 94 -5.02 0.03 2.80
N ALA A 95 -4.60 -0.64 1.70
CA ALA A 95 -4.01 0.06 0.58
C ALA A 95 -4.99 1.05 -0.05
N LYS A 96 -6.25 0.66 -0.20
CA LYS A 96 -7.33 1.53 -0.71
C LYS A 96 -7.56 2.76 0.17
N ASP A 97 -7.65 2.58 1.48
CA ASP A 97 -7.86 3.68 2.42
C ASP A 97 -6.67 4.63 2.43
N ASN A 98 -5.44 4.10 2.46
CA ASN A 98 -4.23 4.90 2.43
C ASN A 98 -4.12 5.73 1.15
N VAL A 99 -4.45 5.15 -0.02
CA VAL A 99 -4.56 5.93 -1.28
C VAL A 99 -5.56 7.07 -1.10
N ARG A 100 -6.75 6.82 -0.56
CA ARG A 100 -7.78 7.85 -0.36
C ARG A 100 -7.28 9.01 0.51
N TYR A 101 -6.59 8.72 1.61
CA TYR A 101 -6.05 9.76 2.50
C TYR A 101 -4.91 10.53 1.84
N LEU A 102 -3.94 9.84 1.25
CA LEU A 102 -2.81 10.49 0.58
C LEU A 102 -3.23 11.30 -0.64
N TYR A 103 -4.31 10.91 -1.32
CA TYR A 103 -4.89 11.67 -2.43
C TYR A 103 -5.32 13.08 -2.00
N THR A 104 -5.71 13.28 -0.74
CA THR A 104 -6.03 14.62 -0.20
C THR A 104 -4.83 15.57 -0.19
N LEU A 105 -3.61 15.01 -0.21
CA LEU A 105 -2.36 15.75 -0.24
C LEU A 105 -1.82 15.99 -1.66
N GLU A 106 -2.34 15.29 -2.68
CA GLU A 106 -1.81 15.30 -4.06
C GLU A 106 -1.68 16.72 -4.61
N LYS A 107 -2.66 17.58 -4.33
CA LYS A 107 -2.66 19.00 -4.74
C LYS A 107 -1.45 19.77 -4.21
N TYR A 108 -0.95 19.44 -3.01
CA TYR A 108 0.20 20.10 -2.42
C TYR A 108 1.51 19.58 -3.01
N PHE A 109 1.57 18.30 -3.41
CA PHE A 109 2.78 17.73 -4.00
C PHE A 109 3.17 18.46 -5.29
N GLY A 110 2.18 18.78 -6.13
CA GLY A 110 2.40 19.61 -7.33
C GLY A 110 2.80 21.06 -7.02
N LEU A 111 2.38 21.62 -5.88
CA LEU A 111 2.81 22.94 -5.43
C LEU A 111 4.24 22.92 -4.89
N LEU A 112 4.60 21.88 -4.12
CA LEU A 112 5.95 21.67 -3.58
C LEU A 112 7.00 21.46 -4.67
N ALA A 113 6.60 20.92 -5.83
CA ALA A 113 7.50 20.74 -6.97
C ALA A 113 7.77 22.05 -7.75
N LYS A 114 6.97 23.11 -7.55
CA LYS A 114 7.16 24.40 -8.22
C LYS A 114 8.11 25.28 -7.42
N ALA A 115 9.18 25.75 -8.03
CA ALA A 115 10.14 26.69 -7.45
C ALA A 115 9.56 28.10 -7.31
N SER A 116 8.57 28.26 -6.41
CA SER A 116 7.89 29.53 -6.17
C SER A 116 7.84 29.87 -4.66
N PRO A 117 8.13 31.12 -4.26
CA PRO A 117 7.98 31.58 -2.88
C PRO A 117 6.58 31.40 -2.30
N VAL A 118 5.56 31.33 -3.17
CA VAL A 118 4.14 31.10 -2.80
C VAL A 118 3.94 29.75 -2.09
N MET A 119 4.88 28.81 -2.23
CA MET A 119 4.86 27.54 -1.52
C MET A 119 4.76 27.72 0.01
N MET A 120 5.44 28.73 0.57
CA MET A 120 5.44 28.97 2.02
C MET A 120 4.05 29.27 2.58
N GLU A 121 3.17 29.90 1.79
CA GLU A 121 1.80 30.21 2.18
C GLU A 121 0.93 28.95 2.32
N HIS A 122 1.29 27.85 1.66
CA HIS A 122 0.54 26.60 1.67
C HIS A 122 0.99 25.61 2.75
N ILE A 123 2.15 25.82 3.38
CA ILE A 123 2.70 24.91 4.41
C ILE A 123 1.73 24.71 5.58
N PRO A 124 1.12 25.75 6.18
CA PRO A 124 0.19 25.55 7.29
C PRO A 124 -1.00 24.66 6.90
N SER A 125 -1.54 24.85 5.69
CA SER A 125 -2.65 24.05 5.16
C SER A 125 -2.24 22.60 4.87
N LEU A 126 -1.04 22.40 4.34
CA LEU A 126 -0.45 21.06 4.15
C LEU A 126 -0.32 20.34 5.49
N MET A 127 0.30 20.97 6.48
CA MET A 127 0.53 20.39 7.81
C MET A 127 -0.78 20.06 8.52
N ASN A 128 -1.79 20.94 8.43
CA ASN A 128 -3.13 20.64 8.95
C ASN A 128 -3.74 19.41 8.28
N THR A 129 -3.55 19.25 6.96
CA THR A 129 -4.06 18.07 6.24
C THR A 129 -3.33 16.80 6.69
N VAL A 130 -2.01 16.86 6.89
CA VAL A 130 -1.21 15.74 7.44
C VAL A 130 -1.67 15.38 8.85
N SER A 131 -1.86 16.36 9.73
CA SER A 131 -2.38 16.15 11.08
C SER A 131 -3.77 15.52 11.07
N MET A 132 -4.66 15.96 10.17
CA MET A 132 -5.97 15.34 10.00
C MET A 132 -5.84 13.87 9.61
N ILE A 133 -4.97 13.53 8.66
CA ILE A 133 -4.73 12.12 8.28
C ILE A 133 -4.23 11.31 9.48
N TYR A 134 -3.29 11.85 10.27
CA TYR A 134 -2.83 11.19 11.49
C TYR A 134 -3.97 10.95 12.50
N CYS A 135 -4.87 11.90 12.67
CA CYS A 135 -5.98 11.76 13.62
C CYS A 135 -7.06 10.78 13.16
N VAL A 136 -7.35 10.71 11.85
CA VAL A 136 -8.53 10.00 11.34
C VAL A 136 -8.24 8.74 10.55
N SER A 137 -7.02 8.55 10.05
CA SER A 137 -6.69 7.39 9.22
C SER A 137 -6.59 6.13 10.09
N PRO A 138 -7.32 5.05 9.78
CA PRO A 138 -7.25 3.82 10.56
C PRO A 138 -5.93 3.06 10.38
N HIS A 139 -5.24 3.26 9.25
CA HIS A 139 -4.02 2.51 8.91
C HIS A 139 -2.81 3.43 8.67
N TYR A 140 -2.99 4.65 8.15
CA TYR A 140 -1.86 5.53 7.85
C TYR A 140 -1.35 6.31 9.07
N ASN A 141 -2.03 6.23 10.21
CA ASN A 141 -1.73 7.00 11.44
C ASN A 141 -0.54 6.48 12.26
N THR A 142 0.36 5.68 11.69
CA THR A 142 1.55 5.21 12.43
C THR A 142 2.65 6.26 12.42
N SER A 143 3.45 6.28 13.49
CA SER A 143 4.59 7.19 13.60
C SER A 143 5.61 6.97 12.49
N GLU A 144 5.83 5.73 12.04
CA GLU A 144 6.77 5.46 10.95
C GLU A 144 6.29 6.04 9.62
N ARG A 145 4.99 5.89 9.29
CA ARG A 145 4.39 6.41 8.06
C ARG A 145 4.40 7.93 8.03
N MET A 146 4.06 8.56 9.16
CA MET A 146 4.12 10.02 9.31
C MET A 146 5.54 10.55 9.17
N THR A 147 6.51 9.90 9.82
CA THR A 147 7.93 10.29 9.72
C THR A 147 8.42 10.18 8.28
N SER A 148 8.11 9.06 7.60
CA SER A 148 8.46 8.88 6.18
C SER A 148 7.84 9.95 5.29
N LEU A 149 6.55 10.25 5.44
CA LEU A 149 5.88 11.29 4.66
C LEU A 149 6.48 12.68 4.90
N LEU A 150 6.73 13.05 6.15
CA LEU A 150 7.30 14.34 6.51
C LEU A 150 8.73 14.50 5.97
N LEU A 151 9.55 13.45 6.06
CA LEU A 151 10.90 13.44 5.47
C LEU A 151 10.84 13.74 3.96
N LYS A 152 9.94 13.08 3.23
CA LYS A 152 9.77 13.30 1.79
C LYS A 152 9.31 14.73 1.47
N ILE A 153 8.38 15.27 2.26
CA ILE A 153 7.92 16.66 2.12
C ILE A 153 9.11 17.61 2.34
N THR A 154 9.89 17.42 3.40
CA THR A 154 11.05 18.28 3.69
C THR A 154 12.14 18.17 2.63
N ASN A 155 12.41 16.97 2.11
CA ASN A 155 13.40 16.76 1.05
C ASN A 155 12.98 17.45 -0.25
N GLN A 156 11.69 17.36 -0.61
CA GLN A 156 11.15 18.10 -1.74
C GLN A 156 11.30 19.61 -1.54
N MET A 157 10.97 20.14 -0.37
CA MET A 157 11.12 21.57 -0.07
C MET A 157 12.59 22.03 -0.19
N ILE A 158 13.53 21.27 0.38
CA ILE A 158 14.97 21.58 0.28
C ILE A 158 15.42 21.60 -1.17
N ASN A 159 15.03 20.60 -1.97
CA ASN A 159 15.39 20.52 -3.37
C ASN A 159 14.81 21.70 -4.16
N THR A 160 13.54 22.04 -3.93
CA THR A 160 12.92 23.18 -4.61
C THR A 160 13.56 24.51 -4.23
N CYS A 161 13.96 24.71 -2.97
CA CYS A 161 14.73 25.87 -2.54
C CYS A 161 16.11 25.94 -3.22
N LYS A 162 16.83 24.81 -3.30
CA LYS A 162 18.12 24.74 -4.01
C LYS A 162 17.97 25.13 -5.47
N THR A 163 16.96 24.60 -6.17
CA THR A 163 16.68 24.94 -7.56
C THR A 163 16.40 26.43 -7.72
N TYR A 164 15.56 27.01 -6.87
CA TYR A 164 15.28 28.46 -6.90
C TYR A 164 16.54 29.32 -6.73
N LEU A 165 17.45 28.93 -5.82
CA LEU A 165 18.72 29.64 -5.60
C LEU A 165 19.75 29.48 -6.73
N HIS A 166 19.63 28.42 -7.54
CA HIS A 166 20.51 28.20 -8.70
C HIS A 166 19.97 28.81 -9.99
N GLU A 167 18.65 28.97 -10.12
CA GLU A 167 17.97 29.53 -11.29
C GLU A 167 17.63 31.03 -11.15
N GLY A 168 17.58 31.57 -9.93
CA GLY A 168 17.36 32.98 -9.62
C GLY A 168 18.66 33.75 -9.40
#